data_AF-A0A8X6R7Q3-F1
#
_entry.id   AF-A0A8X6R7Q3-F1
#
_cell.length_a   1.000
_cell.length_b   1.000
_cell.length_c   1.000
_cell.angle_alpha   90.00
_cell.angle_beta   90.00
_cell.angle_gamma   90.00
#
_symmetry.space_group_name_H-M   'P 1'
#
loop_
_entity.id
_entity.type
_entity.pdbx_description
1 polymer ?
#
loop_
_entity_poly.entity_id
_entity_poly.type
_entity_poly.pdbx_seq_one_letter_code
_entity_poly.pdbx_strand_id
1 'polypeptide(L)' 'MHETIPKKIVVSDTITGNDGYPLYRRRSVEDGGKSVVLKVRNIDIEVDNRWIVPYSPLLSKTFKAHINVVSIAIQ' A
#
# COMPACT_ATOMS: atom_id res chain seq x y z
N MET A 1 1.47 -15.23 -6.24
CA MET A 1 2.47 -14.22 -5.86
C MET A 1 2.15 -13.77 -4.44
N HIS A 2 2.93 -14.20 -3.44
CA HIS A 2 2.74 -13.80 -2.05
C HIS A 2 3.48 -12.46 -1.86
N GLU A 3 2.78 -11.34 -1.96
CA GLU A 3 3.37 -10.04 -1.69
C GLU A 3 3.53 -9.87 -0.17
N THR A 4 4.76 -9.71 0.30
CA THR A 4 5.03 -9.48 1.73
C THR A 4 4.61 -8.06 2.13
N ILE A 5 3.74 -7.95 3.12
CA ILE A 5 3.28 -6.70 3.73
C ILE A 5 3.87 -6.60 5.16
N PRO A 6 4.38 -5.43 5.59
CA PRO A 6 4.47 -4.16 4.86
C PRO A 6 5.55 -4.18 3.75
N LYS A 7 5.28 -3.52 2.62
CA LYS A 7 6.26 -3.42 1.53
C LYS A 7 7.44 -2.56 1.99
N LYS A 8 8.67 -2.97 1.65
CA LYS A 8 9.85 -2.13 1.80
C LYS A 8 9.65 -0.81 1.05
N ILE A 9 10.22 0.28 1.56
CA ILE A 9 10.32 1.54 0.82
C ILE A 9 11.42 1.33 -0.21
N VAL A 10 11.07 1.13 -1.49
CA VAL A 10 12.07 0.68 -2.47
C VAL A 10 12.53 1.76 -3.44
N VAL A 11 11.81 2.85 -3.67
CA VAL A 11 12.23 3.81 -4.73
C VAL A 11 11.73 5.23 -4.50
N SER A 12 12.63 6.20 -4.74
CA SER A 12 12.36 7.66 -4.78
C SER A 12 11.54 8.09 -6.00
N ASP A 13 11.35 7.18 -6.98
CA ASP A 13 10.72 7.43 -8.27
C ASP A 13 9.98 6.19 -8.77
N THR A 14 8.93 6.37 -9.57
CA THR A 14 8.21 5.24 -10.17
C THR A 14 9.07 4.63 -11.27
N ILE A 15 9.53 3.40 -11.10
CA ILE A 15 10.34 2.69 -12.09
C ILE A 15 9.41 1.79 -12.91
N THR A 16 9.49 1.86 -14.24
CA THR A 16 8.76 0.90 -15.09
C THR A 16 9.43 -0.47 -14.96
N GLY A 17 8.73 -1.44 -14.38
CA GLY A 17 9.22 -2.80 -14.22
C GLY A 17 9.30 -3.53 -15.56
N ASN A 18 10.28 -4.42 -15.70
CA ASN A 18 10.46 -5.26 -16.89
C ASN A 18 9.33 -6.32 -17.05
N ASP A 19 8.52 -6.50 -16.02
CA ASP A 19 7.35 -7.39 -15.96
C ASP A 19 6.04 -6.69 -16.39
N GLY A 20 6.11 -5.43 -16.84
CA GLY A 20 4.97 -4.65 -17.27
C GLY A 20 4.19 -3.98 -16.13
N TYR A 21 4.63 -4.13 -14.87
CA TYR A 21 4.05 -3.42 -13.74
C TYR A 21 5.02 -2.33 -13.25
N PRO A 22 4.57 -1.06 -13.15
CA PRO A 22 5.42 -0.03 -12.59
C PRO A 22 5.64 -0.28 -11.09
N LEU A 23 6.91 -0.28 -10.67
CA LEU A 23 7.29 -0.19 -9.28
C LEU A 23 6.93 1.19 -8.77
N TYR A 24 5.76 1.28 -8.15
CA TYR A 24 5.21 2.54 -7.67
C TYR A 24 6.08 3.13 -6.55
N ARG A 25 6.43 4.41 -6.67
CA ARG A 25 7.07 5.18 -5.62
C ARG A 25 6.23 5.20 -4.34
N ARG A 26 6.82 4.78 -3.23
CA ARG A 26 6.22 4.93 -1.88
C ARG A 26 7.04 5.92 -1.09
N ARG A 27 6.47 7.11 -0.86
CA ARG A 27 7.10 8.12 -0.01
C ARG A 27 6.94 7.71 1.45
N SER A 28 8.06 7.75 2.18
CA SER A 28 8.12 7.70 3.64
C SER A 28 7.38 8.93 4.23
N VAL A 29 7.09 8.93 5.53
CA VAL A 29 6.48 10.11 6.18
C VAL A 29 7.42 11.33 6.08
N GLU A 30 8.72 11.12 6.24
CA GLU A 30 9.77 12.15 6.07
C GLU A 30 9.81 12.73 4.65
N ASP A 31 9.51 11.94 3.61
CA ASP A 31 9.46 12.38 2.21
C ASP A 31 8.07 12.93 1.79
N GLY A 32 7.22 13.29 2.75
CA GLY A 32 5.86 13.80 2.49
C GLY A 32 4.85 12.71 2.10
N GLY A 33 5.10 11.47 2.49
CA GLY A 33 4.11 10.40 2.57
C GLY A 33 3.07 10.67 3.66
N LYS A 34 1.94 9.98 3.57
CA LYS A 34 0.85 10.10 4.56
C LYS A 34 0.92 8.92 5.54
N SER A 35 0.76 9.19 6.82
CA SER A 35 0.42 8.21 7.84
C SER A 35 -0.94 8.52 8.46
N VAL A 36 -1.60 7.49 8.97
CA VAL A 36 -2.86 7.56 9.71
C VAL A 36 -2.79 6.58 10.87
N VAL A 37 -3.31 7.00 12.02
CA VAL A 37 -3.49 6.10 13.17
C VAL A 37 -4.87 5.49 13.07
N LEU A 38 -4.94 4.16 13.01
CA LEU A 38 -6.19 3.40 13.03
C LEU A 38 -6.34 2.72 14.38
N LYS A 39 -7.50 2.89 15.01
CA LYS A 39 -7.85 2.16 16.22
C LYS A 39 -8.53 0.85 15.84
N VAL A 40 -7.84 -0.28 16.01
CA VAL A 40 -8.39 -1.61 15.70
C VAL A 40 -8.28 -2.52 16.92
N ARG A 41 -9.40 -3.13 17.34
CA ARG A 41 -9.46 -3.97 18.56
C ARG A 41 -8.89 -3.27 19.81
N ASN A 42 -9.12 -1.96 19.92
CA ASN A 42 -8.60 -1.10 20.99
C ASN A 42 -7.07 -0.93 21.02
N ILE A 43 -6.38 -1.25 19.91
CA ILE A 43 -4.96 -1.00 19.69
C ILE A 43 -4.84 0.10 18.65
N ASP A 44 -4.04 1.12 18.96
CA ASP A 44 -3.68 2.16 18.01
C ASP A 44 -2.56 1.65 17.11
N ILE A 45 -2.82 1.57 15.81
CA ILE A 45 -1.88 1.08 14.80
C ILE A 45 -1.55 2.24 13.87
N GLU A 46 -0.27 2.62 13.81
CA GLU A 46 0.20 3.58 12.82
C GLU A 46 0.37 2.89 11.47
N VAL A 47 -0.34 3.43 10.47
CA VAL A 47 -0.37 2.89 9.11
C VAL A 47 0.09 3.96 8.16
N ASP A 48 1.05 3.61 7.30
CA ASP A 48 1.50 4.45 6.21
C ASP A 48 1.39 3.73 4.86
N ASN A 49 1.88 4.38 3.81
CA ASN A 49 1.85 3.88 2.44
C ASN A 49 2.52 2.50 2.25
N ARG A 50 3.32 1.98 3.19
CA ARG A 50 3.94 0.64 3.10
C ARG A 50 2.92 -0.50 3.20
N TRP A 51 1.78 -0.25 3.82
CA TRP A 51 0.72 -1.24 4.06
C TRP A 51 -0.30 -1.35 2.90
N ILE A 52 -0.13 -0.52 1.86
CA ILE A 52 -1.01 -0.53 0.69
C ILE A 52 -0.70 -1.75 -0.19
N VAL A 53 -1.72 -2.51 -0.56
CA VAL A 53 -1.71 -3.48 -1.66
C VAL A 53 -2.34 -2.77 -2.87
N PRO A 54 -1.60 -2.62 -3.98
CA PRO A 54 -2.14 -1.99 -5.17
C PRO A 54 -3.10 -2.97 -5.86
N TYR A 55 -4.22 -2.45 -6.38
CA TYR A 55 -5.18 -3.19 -7.20
C TYR A 55 -5.80 -4.44 -6.56
N SER A 56 -7.07 -4.33 -6.17
CA SER A 56 -7.91 -5.52 -6.01
C SER A 56 -8.81 -5.68 -7.25
N PRO A 57 -8.60 -6.68 -8.12
CA PRO A 57 -9.45 -6.89 -9.30
C PRO A 57 -10.93 -7.01 -8.96
N LEU A 58 -11.26 -7.58 -7.79
CA LEU A 58 -12.62 -7.68 -7.29
C LEU A 58 -13.19 -6.29 -7.03
N LEU A 59 -12.53 -5.48 -6.19
CA LEU A 59 -13.03 -4.16 -5.82
C LEU A 59 -13.05 -3.21 -7.02
N SER A 60 -12.03 -3.26 -7.87
CA SER A 60 -11.98 -2.45 -9.09
C SER A 60 -13.11 -2.77 -10.07
N LYS A 61 -13.46 -4.06 -10.22
CA LYS A 61 -14.62 -4.45 -11.05
C LYS A 61 -15.94 -4.02 -10.41
N THR A 62 -16.09 -4.21 -9.10
CA THR A 62 -17.32 -3.86 -8.36
C THR A 62 -17.62 -2.37 -8.40
N PHE A 63 -16.61 -1.52 -8.19
CA PHE A 63 -16.80 -0.07 -8.08
C PHE A 63 -16.45 0.70 -9.36
N LYS A 64 -16.02 0.01 -10.43
CA LYS A 64 -15.52 0.61 -11.69
C LYS A 64 -14.49 1.72 -11.44
N ALA A 65 -13.63 1.52 -10.43
CA ALA A 65 -12.67 2.51 -9.98
C ALA A 65 -11.31 1.87 -9.68
N HIS A 66 -10.27 2.67 -9.80
CA HIS A 66 -8.91 2.27 -9.47
C HIS A 66 -8.69 2.38 -7.96
N ILE A 67 -8.92 1.29 -7.23
CA ILE A 67 -8.92 1.27 -5.76
C ILE A 67 -7.65 0.60 -5.25
N ASN A 68 -6.94 1.31 -4.37
CA ASN A 68 -5.84 0.79 -3.57
C ASN A 68 -6.39 0.33 -2.21
N VAL A 69 -5.93 -0.83 -1.72
CA VAL A 69 -6.42 -1.42 -0.45
C VAL A 69 -5.31 -1.38 0.59
N VAL A 70 -5.65 -1.10 1.85
CA VAL A 70 -4.71 -1.25 2.97
C VAL A 70 -4.97 -2.61 3.62
N SER A 71 -3.93 -3.43 3.77
CA SER A 71 -4.04 -4.73 4.44
C SER A 71 -3.23 -4.71 5.73
N ILE A 72 -3.90 -4.90 6.86
CA ILE A 72 -3.27 -4.95 8.20
C ILE A 72 -3.56 -6.34 8.76
N ALA A 73 -2.52 -7.13 8.97
CA ALA A 73 -2.62 -8.37 9.72
C ALA A 73 -2.53 -8.03 11.21
N ILE A 74 -3.60 -8.35 11.95
CA ILE A 74 -3.64 -8.18 13.41
C ILE A 74 -3.49 -9.58 13.97
N GLN A 75 -2.33 -9.87 14.57
CA GLN A 75 -2.05 -11.15 15.22
C GLN A 75 -2.90 -11.35 16.48
#